data_AF-A0A5D0XK93-F1
#
_entry.id   AF-A0A5D0XK93-F1
#
_cell.length_a   1.000
_cell.length_b   1.000
_cell.length_c   1.000
_cell.angle_alpha   90.00
_cell.angle_beta   90.00
_cell.angle_gamma   90.00
#
_symmetry.space_group_name_H-M   'P 1'
#
loop_
_entity.id
_entity.type
_entity.pdbx_description
1 polymer ?
#
loop_
_entity_poly.entity_id
_entity_poly.type
_entity_poly.pdbx_seq_one_letter_code
_entity_poly.pdbx_strand_id
1 'polypeptide(L)'
;MTKATPDPSGLDDVIAADHQLNLARMELQQAVDRARAQDLTWAQIGEALGFTRQAAFKRFGNPRDPRTGQPTTPAPETTAVEKKTEEVFSLIDAGDYETLASMMAKGIAEVLTRDAVLNTWAHVVADTGNLIACRNTSVELPDGSAVIDNERVRGSLIGRTFLECEAGQWAAQVVFDPDSNITGILITAPGITRQ
;
A
#
# COMPACT_ATOMS: atom_id res chain seq x y z
N MET A 1 -39.84 1.81 18.13
CA MET A 1 -39.34 2.44 16.89
C MET A 1 -38.27 1.54 16.33
N THR A 2 -38.62 0.66 15.38
CA THR A 2 -37.71 -0.36 14.84
C THR A 2 -36.91 0.26 13.69
N LYS A 3 -35.59 0.37 13.87
CA LYS A 3 -34.66 0.88 12.85
C LYS A 3 -34.63 -0.15 11.71
N ALA A 4 -35.03 0.25 10.51
CA ALA A 4 -34.98 -0.61 9.34
C ALA A 4 -33.53 -1.07 9.11
N THR A 5 -33.33 -2.38 9.06
CA THR A 5 -32.07 -3.00 8.62
C THR A 5 -31.82 -2.55 7.18
N PRO A 6 -30.64 -2.01 6.85
CA PRO A 6 -30.34 -1.63 5.47
C PRO A 6 -30.40 -2.87 4.57
N ASP A 7 -31.08 -2.73 3.43
CA ASP A 7 -31.27 -3.78 2.44
C ASP A 7 -29.90 -4.12 1.82
N PRO A 8 -29.40 -5.36 1.94
CA PRO A 8 -28.06 -5.74 1.46
C PRO A 8 -27.86 -5.50 -0.05
N SER A 9 -28.94 -5.47 -0.85
CA SER A 9 -28.84 -5.19 -2.29
C SER A 9 -28.34 -3.78 -2.59
N GLY A 10 -28.68 -2.79 -1.76
CA GLY A 10 -28.25 -1.41 -1.98
C GLY A 10 -26.76 -1.19 -1.70
N LEU A 11 -26.18 -1.99 -0.80
CA LEU A 11 -24.74 -1.96 -0.55
C LEU A 11 -23.97 -2.66 -1.67
N ASP A 12 -24.48 -3.80 -2.16
CA ASP A 12 -23.90 -4.51 -3.30
C ASP A 12 -23.92 -3.65 -4.58
N ASP A 13 -24.99 -2.89 -4.82
CA ASP A 13 -25.08 -1.95 -5.93
C ASP A 13 -24.05 -0.82 -5.85
N VAL A 14 -23.80 -0.29 -4.64
CA VAL A 14 -22.78 0.74 -4.40
C VAL A 14 -21.37 0.16 -4.64
N ILE A 15 -21.10 -1.06 -4.16
CA ILE A 15 -19.82 -1.75 -4.37
C ILE A 15 -19.60 -2.01 -5.86
N ALA A 16 -20.62 -2.48 -6.58
CA ALA A 16 -20.54 -2.71 -8.01
C ALA A 16 -20.28 -1.42 -8.81
N ALA A 17 -20.95 -0.32 -8.45
CA ALA A 17 -20.75 0.98 -9.08
C ALA A 17 -19.34 1.53 -8.81
N ASP A 18 -18.80 1.38 -7.60
CA ASP A 18 -17.44 1.77 -7.28
C ASP A 18 -16.41 0.96 -8.10
N HIS A 19 -16.59 -0.36 -8.19
CA HIS A 19 -15.74 -1.22 -8.99
C HIS A 19 -15.75 -0.83 -10.48
N GLN A 20 -16.93 -0.53 -11.04
CA GLN A 20 -17.04 -0.04 -12.42
C GLN A 20 -16.34 1.30 -12.63
N LEU A 21 -16.44 2.22 -11.67
CA LEU A 21 -15.75 3.49 -11.72
C LEU A 21 -14.22 3.30 -11.69
N ASN A 22 -13.73 2.37 -10.88
CA ASN A 22 -12.31 2.05 -10.79
C ASN A 22 -11.77 1.44 -12.09
N LEU A 23 -12.49 0.50 -12.68
CA LEU A 23 -12.16 -0.03 -14.01
C LEU A 23 -12.08 1.08 -15.06
N ALA A 24 -13.10 1.95 -15.12
CA ALA A 24 -13.13 3.06 -16.07
C ALA A 24 -11.97 4.06 -15.85
N ARG A 25 -11.57 4.32 -14.60
CA ARG A 25 -10.41 5.16 -14.27
C ARG A 25 -9.10 4.54 -14.76
N MET A 26 -8.92 3.24 -14.56
CA MET A 26 -7.72 2.52 -15.03
C MET A 26 -7.63 2.53 -16.56
N GLU A 27 -8.74 2.24 -17.25
CA GLU A 27 -8.82 2.28 -18.71
C GLU A 27 -8.47 3.67 -19.25
N LEU A 28 -8.97 4.73 -18.59
CA LEU A 28 -8.66 6.10 -18.95
C LEU A 28 -7.17 6.44 -18.77
N GLN A 29 -6.55 6.02 -17.66
CA GLN A 29 -5.11 6.20 -17.44
C GLN A 29 -4.29 5.50 -18.53
N GLN A 30 -4.62 4.25 -18.86
CA GLN A 30 -3.93 3.50 -19.92
C GLN A 30 -4.10 4.16 -21.30
N ALA A 31 -5.28 4.72 -21.58
CA ALA A 31 -5.52 5.46 -22.83
C ALA A 31 -4.66 6.74 -22.90
N VAL A 32 -4.53 7.46 -21.78
CA VAL A 32 -3.66 8.63 -21.66
C VAL A 32 -2.19 8.25 -21.85
N ASP A 33 -1.74 7.15 -21.27
CA ASP A 33 -0.35 6.67 -21.42
C ASP A 33 -0.05 6.30 -22.88
N ARG A 34 -0.97 5.61 -23.56
CA ARG A 34 -0.85 5.32 -25.00
C ARG A 34 -0.77 6.60 -25.83
N ALA A 35 -1.61 7.60 -25.52
CA ALA A 35 -1.57 8.90 -26.19
C ALA A 35 -0.23 9.62 -25.97
N ARG A 36 0.32 9.57 -24.75
CA ARG A 36 1.64 10.13 -24.43
C ARG A 36 2.78 9.41 -25.15
N ALA A 37 2.67 8.10 -25.37
CA ALA A 37 3.64 7.31 -26.15
C ALA A 37 3.60 7.61 -27.66
N GLN A 38 2.49 8.18 -28.15
CA GLN A 38 2.33 8.69 -29.52
C GLN A 38 2.65 10.20 -29.63
N ASP A 39 3.41 10.73 -28.66
CA ASP A 39 3.83 12.14 -28.58
C ASP A 39 2.70 13.19 -28.47
N LEU A 40 1.45 12.78 -28.19
CA LEU A 40 0.37 13.74 -27.94
C LEU A 40 0.65 14.55 -26.68
N THR A 41 0.47 15.86 -26.75
CA THR A 41 0.77 16.78 -25.65
C THR A 41 -0.34 16.80 -24.59
N TRP A 42 0.01 17.22 -23.37
CA TRP A 42 -0.99 17.45 -22.30
C TRP A 42 -2.07 18.47 -22.66
N ALA A 43 -1.82 19.37 -23.62
CA ALA A 43 -2.82 20.30 -24.10
C ALA A 43 -3.90 19.57 -24.91
N GLN A 44 -3.48 18.71 -25.85
CA GLN A 44 -4.39 17.91 -26.68
C GLN A 44 -5.18 16.90 -25.85
N ILE A 45 -4.52 16.25 -24.88
CA ILE A 45 -5.18 15.31 -23.95
C ILE A 45 -6.17 16.05 -23.05
N GLY A 46 -5.79 17.24 -22.54
CA GLY A 46 -6.70 18.08 -21.76
C GLY A 46 -7.93 18.50 -22.56
N GLU A 47 -7.72 19.00 -23.79
CA GLU A 47 -8.79 19.40 -24.69
C GLU A 47 -9.78 18.25 -24.96
N ALA A 48 -9.28 17.06 -25.28
CA ALA A 48 -10.10 15.87 -25.50
C ALA A 48 -10.94 15.47 -24.27
N LEU A 49 -10.45 15.73 -23.06
CA LEU A 49 -11.13 15.41 -21.79
C LEU A 49 -11.91 16.60 -21.21
N GLY A 50 -11.97 17.74 -21.89
CA GLY A 50 -12.62 18.95 -21.38
C GLY A 50 -11.88 19.59 -20.18
N PHE A 51 -10.59 19.32 -20.03
CA PHE A 51 -9.73 19.86 -18.97
C PHE A 51 -8.71 20.85 -19.52
N THR A 52 -8.20 21.72 -18.64
CA THR A 52 -7.02 22.53 -19.00
C THR A 52 -5.78 21.63 -19.08
N ARG A 53 -4.77 22.06 -19.87
CA ARG A 53 -3.46 21.39 -19.94
C ARG A 53 -2.88 21.08 -18.56
N GLN A 54 -2.95 22.05 -17.66
CA GLN A 54 -2.40 21.91 -16.31
C GLN A 54 -3.20 20.91 -15.47
N ALA A 55 -4.53 20.87 -15.61
CA ALA A 55 -5.37 19.88 -14.95
C ALA A 55 -5.11 18.47 -15.47
N ALA A 56 -4.89 18.30 -16.79
CA ALA A 56 -4.49 17.02 -17.37
C ALA A 56 -3.12 16.56 -16.84
N PHE A 57 -2.12 17.44 -16.81
CA PHE A 57 -0.79 17.10 -16.27
C PHE A 57 -0.83 16.72 -14.79
N LYS A 58 -1.61 17.43 -13.96
CA LYS A 58 -1.74 17.09 -12.54
C LYS A 58 -2.42 15.74 -12.31
N ARG A 59 -3.41 15.39 -13.14
CA ARG A 59 -4.20 14.16 -12.98
C ARG A 59 -3.50 12.92 -13.51
N PHE A 60 -2.81 13.04 -14.63
CA PHE A 60 -2.27 11.89 -15.36
C PHE A 60 -0.75 11.94 -15.56
N GLY A 61 -0.11 13.08 -15.28
CA GLY A 61 1.32 13.25 -15.48
C GLY A 61 2.13 12.73 -14.29
N ASN A 62 3.28 12.13 -14.58
CA ASN A 62 4.33 11.96 -13.57
C ASN A 62 5.19 13.24 -13.51
N PRO A 63 5.26 13.93 -12.35
CA PRO A 63 6.27 14.95 -12.12
C PRO A 63 7.65 14.39 -12.45
N ARG A 64 8.40 15.10 -13.28
CA ARG A 64 9.83 14.86 -13.47
C ARG A 64 10.57 15.68 -12.43
N ASP A 65 11.60 15.10 -11.84
CA ASP A 65 12.48 15.85 -10.95
C ASP A 65 13.11 17.00 -11.76
N PRO A 66 12.87 18.28 -11.39
CA PRO A 66 13.37 19.42 -12.14
C PRO A 66 14.91 19.56 -12.07
N ARG A 67 15.58 18.85 -11.15
CA ARG A 67 17.04 18.87 -11.00
C ARG A 67 17.76 17.83 -11.87
N THR A 68 17.08 16.74 -12.22
CA THR A 68 17.71 15.59 -12.88
C THR A 68 17.05 15.24 -14.22
N GLY A 69 15.84 15.75 -14.51
CA GLY A 69 15.09 15.47 -15.72
C GLY A 69 14.57 14.03 -15.81
N GLN A 70 14.88 13.20 -14.82
CA GLN A 70 14.47 11.81 -14.80
C GLN A 70 13.00 11.68 -14.35
N PRO A 71 12.28 10.64 -14.82
CA PRO A 71 11.05 10.24 -14.18
C PRO A 71 11.35 9.97 -12.70
N THR A 72 10.65 10.63 -11.77
CA THR A 72 10.63 10.15 -10.38
C THR A 72 10.18 8.70 -10.41
N THR A 73 10.78 7.83 -9.58
CA THR A 73 10.37 6.43 -9.39
C THR A 73 8.86 6.31 -9.50
N PRO A 74 8.33 5.41 -10.34
CA PRO A 74 6.89 5.23 -10.46
C PRO A 74 6.31 4.98 -9.07
N ALA A 75 5.21 5.67 -8.74
CA ALA A 75 4.49 5.40 -7.50
C ALA A 75 4.21 3.88 -7.39
N PRO A 76 4.45 3.28 -6.22
CA PRO A 76 4.20 1.86 -6.03
C PRO A 76 2.71 1.57 -6.24
N GLU A 77 2.44 0.42 -6.86
CA GLU A 77 1.09 -0.15 -6.93
C GLU A 77 0.76 -0.77 -5.56
N THR A 78 -0.47 -0.58 -5.07
CA THR A 78 -0.89 -1.13 -3.76
C THR A 78 -0.63 -2.63 -3.63
N THR A 79 -0.93 -3.41 -4.66
CA THR A 79 -0.67 -4.86 -4.70
C THR A 79 0.81 -5.22 -4.52
N ALA A 80 1.73 -4.35 -4.94
CA ALA A 80 3.16 -4.56 -4.70
C ALA A 80 3.53 -4.29 -3.23
N VAL A 81 2.88 -3.30 -2.60
CA VAL A 81 3.06 -2.99 -1.18
C VAL A 81 2.47 -4.08 -0.28
N GLU A 82 1.33 -4.67 -0.66
CA GLU A 82 0.75 -5.83 0.05
C GLU A 82 1.72 -7.01 0.06
N LYS A 83 2.19 -7.42 -1.13
CA LYS A 83 3.18 -8.51 -1.26
C LYS A 83 4.45 -8.22 -0.46
N LYS A 84 4.95 -6.98 -0.53
CA LYS A 84 6.14 -6.57 0.23
C LYS A 84 5.90 -6.59 1.74
N THR A 85 4.67 -6.31 2.18
CA THR A 85 4.28 -6.41 3.61
C THR A 85 4.32 -7.86 4.07
N GLU A 86 3.76 -8.79 3.31
CA GLU A 86 3.80 -10.23 3.63
C GLU A 86 5.23 -10.79 3.57
N GLU A 87 6.03 -10.35 2.59
CA GLU A 87 7.44 -10.68 2.47
C GLU A 87 8.23 -10.27 3.73
N VAL A 88 8.00 -9.07 4.26
CA VAL A 88 8.65 -8.60 5.49
C VAL A 88 8.42 -9.56 6.65
N PHE A 89 7.17 -10.00 6.88
CA PHE A 89 6.89 -10.93 7.98
C PHE A 89 7.37 -12.34 7.71
N SER A 90 7.41 -12.77 6.44
CA SER A 90 8.02 -14.04 6.05
C SER A 90 9.53 -14.05 6.31
N LEU A 91 10.23 -12.94 6.04
CA LEU A 91 11.66 -12.77 6.33
C LEU A 91 11.95 -12.75 7.84
N ILE A 92 11.07 -12.10 8.62
CA ILE A 92 11.17 -12.10 10.08
C ILE A 92 11.02 -13.53 10.62
N ASP A 93 10.02 -14.28 10.14
CA ASP A 93 9.77 -15.66 10.57
C ASP A 93 10.93 -16.61 10.19
N ALA A 94 11.49 -16.42 8.99
CA ALA A 94 12.67 -17.15 8.53
C ALA A 94 13.98 -16.74 9.24
N GLY A 95 13.98 -15.63 10.00
CA GLY A 95 15.18 -15.06 10.62
C GLY A 95 16.17 -14.41 9.65
N ASP A 96 15.77 -14.17 8.40
CA ASP A 96 16.58 -13.54 7.35
C ASP A 96 16.60 -12.02 7.50
N TYR A 97 17.31 -11.58 8.53
CA TYR A 97 17.47 -10.17 8.81
C TYR A 97 18.36 -9.45 7.78
N GLU A 98 19.31 -10.12 7.14
CA GLU A 98 20.15 -9.47 6.12
C GLU A 98 19.30 -8.96 4.95
N THR A 99 18.40 -9.80 4.43
CA THR A 99 17.49 -9.41 3.36
C THR A 99 16.53 -8.33 3.84
N LEU A 100 15.94 -8.47 5.03
CA LEU A 100 15.06 -7.47 5.62
C LEU A 100 15.74 -6.09 5.77
N ALA A 101 16.98 -6.06 6.27
CA ALA A 101 17.75 -4.84 6.48
C ALA A 101 18.08 -4.13 5.15
N SER A 102 18.26 -4.88 4.06
CA SER A 102 18.49 -4.30 2.72
C SER A 102 17.26 -3.57 2.16
N MET A 103 16.07 -3.86 2.69
CA MET A 103 14.80 -3.23 2.31
C MET A 103 14.49 -1.97 3.13
N MET A 104 15.29 -1.67 4.16
CA MET A 104 15.06 -0.56 5.07
C MET A 104 15.61 0.76 4.51
N ALA A 105 14.93 1.87 4.84
CA ALA A 105 15.45 3.19 4.56
C ALA A 105 16.76 3.42 5.34
N LYS A 106 17.60 4.32 4.83
CA LYS A 106 18.91 4.61 5.43
C LYS A 106 18.75 5.00 6.91
N GLY A 107 19.52 4.34 7.78
CA GLY A 107 19.53 4.58 9.23
C GLY A 107 18.44 3.84 10.01
N ILE A 108 17.44 3.24 9.35
CA ILE A 108 16.39 2.48 10.04
C ILE A 108 16.93 1.17 10.64
N ALA A 109 17.90 0.53 9.99
CA ALA A 109 18.55 -0.68 10.51
C ALA A 109 19.33 -0.44 11.83
N GLU A 110 19.64 0.82 12.16
CA GLU A 110 20.25 1.17 13.47
C GLU A 110 19.22 1.14 14.61
N VAL A 111 17.93 1.29 14.29
CA VAL A 111 16.81 1.26 15.24
C VAL A 111 16.16 -0.12 15.25
N LEU A 112 15.80 -0.62 14.07
CA LEU A 112 15.26 -1.96 13.86
C LEU A 112 16.42 -2.95 13.70
N THR A 113 17.25 -3.09 14.74
CA THR A 113 18.40 -3.99 14.74
C THR A 113 17.97 -5.46 14.66
N ARG A 114 18.89 -6.35 14.29
CA ARG A 114 18.66 -7.81 14.27
C ARG A 114 18.05 -8.28 15.59
N ASP A 115 18.68 -7.89 16.69
CA ASP A 115 18.25 -8.32 18.03
C ASP A 115 16.87 -7.75 18.37
N ALA A 116 16.60 -6.48 18.05
CA ALA A 116 15.29 -5.88 18.34
C ALA A 116 14.16 -6.60 17.58
N VAL A 117 14.37 -6.89 16.29
CA VAL A 117 13.38 -7.57 15.43
C VAL A 117 13.19 -9.01 15.87
N LEU A 118 14.28 -9.79 15.95
CA LEU A 118 14.20 -11.23 16.22
C LEU A 118 13.79 -11.54 17.66
N ASN A 119 14.18 -10.73 18.65
CA ASN A 119 13.69 -10.92 20.02
C ASN A 119 12.20 -10.59 20.14
N THR A 120 11.72 -9.56 19.45
CA THR A 120 10.28 -9.25 19.41
C THR A 120 9.50 -10.39 18.76
N TRP A 121 10.00 -10.95 17.67
CA TRP A 121 9.38 -12.11 17.03
C TRP A 121 9.41 -13.36 17.91
N ALA A 122 10.52 -13.63 18.59
CA ALA A 122 10.64 -14.74 19.53
C ALA A 122 9.59 -14.66 20.65
N HIS A 123 9.25 -13.45 21.12
CA HIS A 123 8.16 -13.26 22.08
C HIS A 123 6.79 -13.60 21.48
N VAL A 124 6.53 -13.17 20.24
CA VAL A 124 5.28 -13.51 19.52
C VAL A 124 5.14 -15.03 19.35
N VAL A 125 6.20 -15.70 18.89
CA VAL A 125 6.21 -17.17 18.71
C VAL A 125 6.08 -17.91 20.03
N ALA A 126 6.70 -17.42 21.11
CA ALA A 126 6.53 -18.04 22.43
C ALA A 126 5.08 -17.97 22.94
N ASP A 127 4.33 -16.93 22.57
CA ASP A 127 2.96 -16.69 23.03
C ASP A 127 1.92 -17.41 22.16
N THR A 128 2.11 -17.42 20.84
CA THR A 128 1.11 -17.91 19.88
C THR A 128 1.61 -18.96 18.89
N GLY A 129 2.84 -19.47 19.04
CA GLY A 129 3.45 -20.43 18.12
C GLY A 129 3.88 -19.81 16.79
N ASN A 130 4.34 -20.66 15.87
CA ASN A 130 4.93 -20.21 14.60
C ASN A 130 3.90 -19.51 13.68
N LEU A 131 4.39 -18.69 12.75
CA LEU A 131 3.56 -18.13 11.69
C LEU A 131 3.05 -19.24 10.76
N ILE A 132 1.74 -19.24 10.50
CA ILE A 132 1.10 -20.09 9.51
C ILE A 132 0.93 -19.31 8.21
N ALA A 133 0.41 -18.07 8.30
CA ALA A 133 0.18 -17.23 7.13
C ALA A 133 -0.08 -15.76 7.47
N CYS A 134 0.04 -14.91 6.46
CA CYS A 134 -0.53 -13.56 6.46
C CYS A 134 -1.98 -13.60 5.92
N ARG A 135 -2.87 -12.78 6.50
CA ARG A 135 -4.30 -12.71 6.17
C ARG A 135 -4.78 -11.27 6.08
N ASN A 136 -5.73 -11.02 5.16
CA ASN A 136 -6.38 -9.72 4.96
C ASN A 136 -5.38 -8.57 4.85
N THR A 137 -4.32 -8.79 4.08
CA THR A 137 -3.33 -7.75 3.83
C THR A 137 -3.98 -6.61 3.04
N SER A 138 -3.74 -5.36 3.46
CA SER A 138 -4.31 -4.17 2.84
C SER A 138 -3.36 -2.99 2.94
N VAL A 139 -3.59 -1.96 2.13
CA VAL A 139 -2.77 -0.74 2.09
C VAL A 139 -3.60 0.48 2.49
N GLU A 140 -3.04 1.28 3.39
CA GLU A 140 -3.61 2.52 3.86
C GLU A 140 -2.64 3.69 3.69
N LEU A 141 -3.20 4.89 3.58
CA LEU A 141 -2.45 6.14 3.73
C LEU A 141 -2.15 6.41 5.22
N PRO A 142 -1.15 7.26 5.53
CA PRO A 142 -0.85 7.66 6.90
C PRO A 142 -2.01 8.36 7.63
N ASP A 143 -2.98 8.90 6.90
CA ASP A 143 -4.20 9.50 7.46
C ASP A 143 -5.30 8.46 7.80
N GLY A 144 -5.05 7.17 7.56
CA GLY A 144 -5.96 6.07 7.82
C GLY A 144 -6.98 5.80 6.70
N SER A 145 -6.90 6.51 5.58
CA SER A 145 -7.73 6.25 4.42
C SER A 145 -7.28 4.97 3.73
N ALA A 146 -8.21 4.06 3.46
CA ALA A 146 -7.94 2.91 2.60
C ALA A 146 -7.57 3.37 1.20
N VAL A 147 -6.58 2.71 0.60
CA VAL A 147 -6.23 2.91 -0.80
C VAL A 147 -7.00 1.93 -1.68
N ILE A 148 -7.40 2.36 -2.87
CA ILE A 148 -8.08 1.50 -3.83
C ILE A 148 -7.09 0.45 -4.37
N ASP A 149 -7.54 -0.80 -4.47
CA ASP A 149 -6.75 -1.90 -5.03
C ASP A 149 -6.22 -1.58 -6.44
N ASN A 150 -4.95 -1.93 -6.68
CA ASN A 150 -4.19 -1.63 -7.89
C ASN A 150 -4.00 -0.13 -8.22
N GLU A 151 -4.27 0.78 -7.28
CA GLU A 151 -3.94 2.20 -7.47
C GLU A 151 -2.44 2.44 -7.29
N ARG A 152 -1.90 3.39 -8.07
CA ARG A 152 -0.55 3.92 -7.88
C ARG A 152 -0.60 5.15 -7.01
N VAL A 153 -0.15 5.02 -5.77
CA VAL A 153 -0.23 6.11 -4.78
C VAL A 153 1.12 6.71 -4.50
N ARG A 154 1.18 8.04 -4.58
CA ARG A 154 2.37 8.82 -4.24
C ARG A 154 2.36 9.15 -2.75
N GLY A 155 3.48 8.89 -2.08
CA GLY A 155 3.68 9.22 -0.67
C GLY A 155 4.04 8.00 0.15
N SER A 156 4.08 8.18 1.47
CA SER A 156 4.24 7.07 2.40
C SER A 156 2.99 6.19 2.41
N LEU A 157 3.19 4.88 2.57
CA LEU A 157 2.13 3.89 2.59
C LEU A 157 2.28 3.01 3.82
N ILE A 158 1.16 2.51 4.34
CA ILE A 158 1.13 1.59 5.46
C ILE A 158 0.50 0.30 4.96
N GLY A 159 1.29 -0.78 4.93
CA GLY A 159 0.76 -2.12 4.74
C GLY A 159 0.32 -2.70 6.06
N ARG A 160 -0.92 -3.17 6.16
CA ARG A 160 -1.47 -3.87 7.33
C ARG A 160 -1.77 -5.31 6.98
N THR A 161 -1.55 -6.21 7.93
CA THR A 161 -1.89 -7.63 7.78
C THR A 161 -2.19 -8.26 9.14
N PHE A 162 -2.92 -9.37 9.13
CA PHE A 162 -3.06 -10.25 10.28
C PHE A 162 -2.11 -11.43 10.15
N LEU A 163 -1.25 -11.61 11.16
CA LEU A 163 -0.36 -12.75 11.27
C LEU A 163 -1.14 -13.89 11.94
N GLU A 164 -1.53 -14.89 11.16
CA GLU A 164 -2.14 -16.12 11.66
C GLU A 164 -1.05 -17.04 12.19
N CYS A 165 -1.10 -17.40 13.47
CA CYS A 165 -0.15 -18.28 14.14
C CYS A 165 -0.82 -19.58 14.58
N GLU A 166 -0.04 -20.57 15.00
CA GLU A 166 -0.55 -21.87 15.48
C GLU A 166 -1.60 -21.74 16.60
N ALA A 167 -1.45 -20.73 17.45
CA ALA A 167 -2.32 -20.45 18.59
C ALA A 167 -2.65 -18.94 18.66
N GLY A 168 -3.46 -18.45 17.73
CA GLY A 168 -3.99 -17.10 17.76
C GLY A 168 -3.58 -16.27 16.54
N GLN A 169 -3.70 -14.96 16.67
CA GLN A 169 -3.35 -14.04 15.60
C GLN A 169 -2.81 -12.72 16.16
N TRP A 170 -2.05 -11.99 15.35
CA TRP A 170 -1.55 -10.65 15.66
C TRP A 170 -1.92 -9.66 14.56
N ALA A 171 -2.18 -8.40 14.94
CA ALA A 171 -2.27 -7.31 13.97
C ALA A 171 -0.88 -6.73 13.75
N ALA A 172 -0.45 -6.64 12.49
CA ALA A 172 0.88 -6.17 12.14
C ALA A 172 0.83 -5.12 11.02
N GLN A 173 1.83 -4.24 11.02
CA GLN A 173 1.94 -3.19 10.02
C GLN A 173 3.39 -2.88 9.65
N VAL A 174 3.59 -2.47 8.40
CA VAL A 174 4.86 -2.00 7.86
C VAL A 174 4.63 -0.62 7.24
N VAL A 175 5.48 0.34 7.60
CA VAL A 175 5.43 1.70 7.05
C VAL A 175 6.50 1.85 5.99
N PHE A 176 6.09 2.32 4.82
CA PHE A 176 6.95 2.54 3.67
C PHE A 176 7.11 4.03 3.37
N ASP A 177 8.32 4.44 2.99
CA ASP A 177 8.56 5.75 2.39
C ASP A 177 8.08 5.80 0.93
N PRO A 178 8.10 6.98 0.26
CA PRO A 178 7.70 7.09 -1.14
C PRO A 178 8.54 6.27 -2.13
N ASP A 179 9.74 5.86 -1.74
CA ASP A 179 10.65 4.99 -2.52
C ASP A 179 10.43 3.49 -2.18
N SER A 180 9.37 3.19 -1.42
CA SER A 180 9.00 1.85 -0.94
C SER A 180 10.00 1.21 0.03
N ASN A 181 10.87 1.97 0.69
CA ASN A 181 11.75 1.43 1.73
C ASN A 181 11.03 1.39 3.08
N ILE A 182 11.40 0.40 3.91
CA ILE A 182 10.81 0.22 5.23
C ILE A 182 11.30 1.31 6.18
N THR A 183 10.37 1.98 6.84
CA THR A 183 10.63 3.02 7.86
C THR A 183 10.12 2.64 9.25
N GLY A 184 9.29 1.60 9.34
CA GLY A 184 8.79 1.10 10.62
C GLY A 184 8.08 -0.24 10.49
N ILE A 185 8.12 -1.03 11.55
CA ILE A 185 7.41 -2.31 11.69
C ILE A 185 6.76 -2.30 13.08
N LEU A 186 5.51 -2.76 13.17
CA LEU A 186 4.80 -2.91 14.43
C LEU A 186 4.01 -4.21 14.43
N ILE A 187 4.03 -4.91 15.57
CA ILE A 187 3.21 -6.10 15.85
C ILE A 187 2.45 -5.83 17.16
N THR A 188 1.15 -6.06 17.17
CA THR A 188 0.25 -5.77 18.30
C THR A 188 -0.81 -6.85 18.46
N ALA A 189 -1.23 -7.10 19.70
CA ALA A 189 -2.31 -8.03 19.96
C ALA A 189 -3.61 -7.54 19.28
N PRO A 190 -4.42 -8.45 18.72
CA PRO A 190 -5.63 -8.09 18.01
C PRO A 190 -6.63 -7.43 18.98
N GLY A 191 -7.14 -6.25 18.61
CA GLY A 191 -8.11 -5.50 19.42
C GLY A 191 -7.53 -4.33 20.23
N ILE A 192 -6.22 -4.10 20.22
CA ILE A 192 -5.65 -2.84 20.72
C ILE A 192 -5.72 -1.79 19.60
N THR A 193 -6.91 -1.21 19.40
CA THR A 193 -7.04 -0.01 18.57
C THR A 193 -6.32 1.14 19.29
N ARG A 194 -5.31 1.72 18.65
CA ARG A 194 -4.65 2.95 19.12
C ARG A 194 -5.74 4.04 19.23
N GLN A 195 -5.98 4.54 20.43
CA GLN A 195 -6.71 5.81 20.64
C GLN A 195 -5.90 6.99 20.08
#